data_AF-A0A5B7X354-F1
#
_entry.id   AF-A0A5B7X354-F1
#
_cell.length_a   1.000
_cell.length_b   1.000
_cell.length_c   1.000
_cell.angle_alpha   90.00
_cell.angle_beta   90.00
_cell.angle_gamma   90.00
#
_symmetry.space_group_name_H-M   'P 1'
#
loop_
_entity.id
_entity.type
_entity.pdbx_description
1 polymer ?
#
loop_
_entity_poly.entity_id
_entity_poly.type
_entity_poly.pdbx_seq_one_letter_code
_entity_poly.pdbx_strand_id
1 'polypeptide(L)'
;MAFLPLLKKSILILTAGFLVKTALASYRKTQPGLKILNYDAKSIFLGIKDVYLGPRKLKARDLLILAAMAFTILSLYRYDEEISNWFRRRGETALVVLKNFGWYYGSPENHYMINAGFYLYGFFFRNEEVRKAGTLLITSSLAAGLLQTILKIITGRARPLREEGKFSFKPGSRENSYYSFPSGHSILSFTTAYALATQVRQPAL
;
A
#
# COMPACT_ATOMS: atom_id res chain seq x y z
N MET A 1 -15.06 -3.73 -32.38
CA MET A 1 -14.08 -2.76 -31.85
C MET A 1 -13.28 -3.30 -30.64
N ALA A 2 -12.91 -4.59 -30.59
CA ALA A 2 -12.18 -5.19 -29.46
C ALA A 2 -10.70 -5.54 -29.77
N PHE A 3 -10.28 -5.43 -31.03
CA PHE A 3 -9.00 -5.94 -31.51
C PHE A 3 -7.80 -5.09 -31.06
N LEU A 4 -7.95 -3.76 -31.07
CA LEU A 4 -6.89 -2.81 -30.71
C LEU A 4 -6.44 -2.89 -29.22
N PRO A 5 -7.34 -2.99 -28.22
CA PRO A 5 -6.92 -3.15 -26.82
C PRO A 5 -6.30 -4.52 -26.53
N LEU A 6 -6.75 -5.58 -27.22
CA LEU A 6 -6.15 -6.92 -27.11
C LEU A 6 -4.72 -6.93 -27.70
N LEU A 7 -4.53 -6.31 -28.87
CA LEU A 7 -3.22 -6.21 -29.52
C LEU A 7 -2.22 -5.42 -28.66
N LYS A 8 -2.64 -4.29 -28.07
CA LYS A 8 -1.79 -3.51 -27.14
C LYS A 8 -1.39 -4.30 -25.90
N LYS A 9 -2.31 -5.08 -25.32
CA LYS A 9 -2.00 -5.97 -24.18
C LYS A 9 -1.02 -7.07 -24.58
N SER A 10 -1.19 -7.70 -25.73
CA SER A 10 -0.28 -8.75 -26.21
C SER A 10 1.13 -8.23 -26.49
N ILE A 11 1.25 -7.04 -27.10
CA ILE A 11 2.56 -6.40 -27.33
C ILE A 11 3.23 -6.05 -25.99
N LEU A 12 2.48 -5.54 -25.01
CA LEU A 12 3.00 -5.24 -23.68
C LEU A 12 3.49 -6.50 -22.96
N ILE A 13 2.74 -7.61 -23.05
CA ILE A 13 3.10 -8.89 -22.45
C ILE A 13 4.36 -9.47 -23.12
N LEU A 14 4.46 -9.39 -24.45
CA LEU A 14 5.61 -9.90 -25.20
C LEU A 14 6.88 -9.07 -24.95
N THR A 15 6.75 -7.75 -24.90
CA THR A 15 7.87 -6.84 -24.59
C THR A 15 8.33 -7.00 -23.13
N ALA A 16 7.40 -7.08 -22.19
CA ALA A 16 7.71 -7.41 -20.80
C ALA A 16 8.36 -8.80 -20.68
N GLY A 17 7.85 -9.81 -21.41
CA GLY A 17 8.43 -11.15 -21.45
C GLY A 17 9.85 -11.19 -22.02
N PHE A 18 10.13 -10.41 -23.07
CA PHE A 18 11.47 -10.28 -23.64
C PHE A 18 12.44 -9.56 -22.69
N LEU A 19 12.00 -8.48 -22.05
CA LEU A 19 12.77 -7.77 -21.02
C LEU A 19 13.07 -8.67 -19.82
N VAL A 20 12.08 -9.45 -19.36
CA VAL A 20 12.24 -10.42 -18.29
C VAL A 20 13.19 -11.54 -18.71
N LYS A 21 13.11 -12.04 -19.95
CA LYS A 21 13.97 -13.11 -20.46
C LYS A 21 15.43 -12.66 -20.62
N THR A 22 15.64 -11.43 -21.10
CA THR A 22 16.99 -10.83 -21.23
C THR A 22 17.59 -10.50 -19.85
N ALA A 23 16.77 -9.98 -18.93
CA ALA A 23 17.14 -9.79 -17.53
C ALA A 23 17.50 -11.13 -16.83
N LEU A 24 16.70 -12.17 -17.04
CA LEU A 24 16.96 -13.53 -16.52
C LEU A 24 18.25 -14.13 -17.09
N ALA A 25 18.51 -13.93 -18.38
CA ALA A 25 19.73 -14.41 -19.02
C ALA A 25 20.99 -13.69 -18.49
N SER A 26 20.87 -12.38 -18.21
CA SER A 26 21.93 -11.58 -17.55
C SER A 26 22.13 -11.98 -16.08
N TYR A 27 21.04 -12.31 -15.37
CA TYR A 27 21.06 -12.76 -13.98
C TYR A 27 21.70 -14.15 -13.80
N ARG A 28 21.42 -15.11 -14.68
CA ARG A 28 21.85 -16.51 -14.55
C ARG A 28 23.38 -16.70 -14.60
N LYS A 29 24.14 -15.72 -15.10
CA LYS A 29 25.60 -15.80 -15.24
C LYS A 29 26.38 -15.53 -13.96
N THR A 30 25.74 -15.20 -12.82
CA THR A 30 26.47 -14.92 -11.58
C THR A 30 25.69 -15.42 -10.36
N GLN A 31 26.33 -16.21 -9.50
CA GLN A 31 25.83 -16.78 -8.23
C GLN A 31 25.60 -15.83 -7.00
N PRO A 32 25.54 -14.47 -7.09
CA PRO A 32 25.13 -13.61 -5.96
C PRO A 32 23.62 -13.56 -5.65
N GLY A 33 22.76 -13.94 -6.59
CA GLY A 33 21.35 -13.58 -6.52
C GLY A 33 20.53 -14.27 -5.42
N LEU A 34 20.79 -15.55 -5.12
CA LEU A 34 20.08 -16.27 -4.05
C LEU A 34 20.42 -15.71 -2.66
N LYS A 35 21.68 -15.32 -2.44
CA LYS A 35 22.11 -14.68 -1.17
C LYS A 35 21.41 -13.34 -0.98
N ILE A 36 21.28 -12.56 -2.05
CA ILE A 36 20.59 -11.27 -2.06
C ILE A 36 19.08 -11.47 -1.78
N LEU A 37 18.43 -12.42 -2.45
CA LEU A 37 17.03 -12.76 -2.20
C LEU A 37 16.79 -13.18 -0.74
N ASN A 38 17.66 -14.03 -0.19
CA ASN A 38 17.56 -14.44 1.22
C ASN A 38 17.77 -13.27 2.17
N TYR A 39 18.71 -12.37 1.86
CA TYR A 39 18.93 -11.14 2.64
C TYR A 39 17.69 -10.24 2.62
N ASP A 40 17.08 -10.03 1.46
CA ASP A 40 15.89 -9.19 1.31
C ASP A 40 14.68 -9.80 2.03
N ALA A 41 14.45 -11.10 1.86
CA ALA A 41 13.38 -11.81 2.56
C ALA A 41 13.55 -11.72 4.09
N LYS A 42 14.78 -11.89 4.59
CA LYS A 42 15.09 -11.71 6.01
C LYS A 42 14.85 -10.27 6.46
N SER A 43 15.25 -9.29 5.65
CA SER A 43 15.06 -7.86 5.95
C SER A 43 13.58 -7.49 6.01
N ILE A 44 12.76 -7.99 5.08
CA ILE A 44 11.30 -7.82 5.10
C ILE A 44 10.71 -8.41 6.38
N PHE A 45 11.09 -9.65 6.71
CA PHE A 45 10.58 -10.32 7.90
C PHE A 45 10.95 -9.58 9.19
N LEU A 46 12.21 -9.17 9.33
CA LEU A 46 12.68 -8.41 10.49
C LEU A 46 12.01 -7.04 10.57
N GLY A 47 11.86 -6.33 9.45
CA GLY A 47 11.17 -5.04 9.41
C GLY A 47 9.71 -5.14 9.84
N ILE A 48 8.97 -6.15 9.34
CA ILE A 48 7.60 -6.41 9.78
C ILE A 48 7.58 -6.70 11.29
N LYS A 49 8.45 -7.60 11.77
CA LYS A 49 8.55 -7.93 13.20
C LYS A 49 8.82 -6.68 14.05
N ASP A 50 9.71 -5.81 13.61
CA ASP A 50 10.06 -4.57 14.31
C ASP A 50 8.88 -3.60 14.39
N VAL A 51 8.05 -3.50 13.35
CA VAL A 51 6.81 -2.69 13.39
C VAL A 51 5.86 -3.20 14.48
N TYR A 52 5.62 -4.51 14.55
CA TYR A 52 4.69 -5.10 15.52
C TYR A 52 5.25 -5.16 16.96
N LEU A 53 6.56 -5.22 17.13
CA LEU A 53 7.21 -5.09 18.43
C LEU A 53 7.47 -3.64 18.84
N GLY A 54 7.35 -2.69 17.89
CA GLY A 54 7.53 -1.27 18.06
C GLY A 54 6.79 -0.65 19.24
N PRO A 55 5.52 -1.03 19.54
CA PRO A 55 4.80 -0.51 20.70
C PRO A 55 5.53 -0.67 22.03
N ARG A 56 6.41 -1.67 22.17
CA ARG A 56 7.22 -1.89 23.39
C ARG A 56 8.34 -0.87 23.57
N LYS A 57 8.68 -0.10 22.53
CA LYS A 57 9.78 0.87 22.49
C LYS A 57 9.30 2.32 22.47
N LEU A 58 8.00 2.58 22.65
CA LEU A 58 7.42 3.91 22.57
C LEU A 58 8.00 4.84 23.65
N LYS A 59 8.39 6.05 23.23
CA LYS A 59 8.81 7.14 24.11
C LYS A 59 7.65 8.10 24.37
N ALA A 60 7.80 9.00 25.34
CA ALA A 60 6.79 10.01 25.67
C ALA A 60 6.36 10.85 24.44
N ARG A 61 7.31 11.19 23.56
CA ARG A 61 7.02 11.88 22.29
C ARG A 61 6.11 11.06 21.37
N ASP A 62 6.33 9.75 21.29
CA ASP A 62 5.52 8.87 20.43
C ASP A 62 4.09 8.74 20.98
N LEU A 63 3.95 8.66 22.31
CA LEU A 63 2.65 8.68 22.98
C LEU A 63 1.90 9.99 22.73
N LEU A 64 2.59 11.13 22.75
CA LEU A 64 2.00 12.43 22.41
C LEU A 64 1.50 12.46 20.96
N ILE A 65 2.27 11.93 20.02
CA ILE A 65 1.86 11.83 18.61
C ILE A 65 0.63 10.92 18.48
N LEU A 66 0.63 9.75 19.13
CA LEU A 66 -0.51 8.84 19.12
C LEU A 66 -1.77 9.49 19.71
N ALA A 67 -1.63 10.21 20.83
CA ALA A 67 -2.73 10.95 21.43
C ALA A 67 -3.27 12.04 20.51
N ALA A 68 -2.39 12.82 19.86
CA ALA A 68 -2.78 13.85 18.90
C ALA A 68 -3.49 13.25 17.67
N MET A 69 -3.01 12.10 17.17
CA MET A 69 -3.66 11.37 16.08
C MET A 69 -5.05 10.87 16.49
N ALA A 70 -5.16 10.23 17.66
CA ALA A 70 -6.43 9.74 18.18
C ALA A 70 -7.44 10.88 18.37
N PHE A 71 -7.01 11.99 18.98
CA PHE A 71 -7.82 13.19 19.13
C PHE A 71 -8.31 13.70 17.77
N THR A 72 -7.42 13.83 16.79
CA THR A 72 -7.76 14.28 15.43
C THR A 72 -8.80 13.37 14.77
N ILE A 73 -8.61 12.06 14.86
CA ILE A 73 -9.55 11.08 14.29
C ILE A 73 -10.92 11.21 14.96
N LEU A 74 -10.97 11.32 16.29
CA LEU A 74 -12.23 11.47 17.02
C LEU A 74 -12.94 12.79 16.69
N SER A 75 -12.18 13.89 16.57
CA SER A 75 -12.73 15.18 16.15
C SER A 75 -13.31 15.12 14.73
N LEU A 76 -12.61 14.50 13.78
CA LEU A 76 -13.10 14.34 12.41
C LEU A 76 -14.29 13.38 12.32
N TYR A 77 -14.29 12.32 13.12
CA TYR A 77 -15.38 11.34 13.16
C TYR A 77 -16.72 11.97 13.55
N ARG A 78 -16.70 13.06 14.34
CA ARG A 78 -17.92 13.84 14.65
C ARG A 78 -18.65 14.29 13.38
N TYR A 79 -17.91 14.65 12.34
CA TYR A 79 -18.43 15.21 11.08
C TYR A 79 -18.35 14.22 9.90
N ASP A 80 -18.17 12.93 10.17
CA ASP A 80 -17.89 11.92 9.14
C ASP A 80 -18.99 11.82 8.08
N GLU A 81 -20.26 11.89 8.47
CA GLU A 81 -21.41 11.82 7.54
C GLU A 81 -21.52 13.09 6.69
N GLU A 82 -21.35 14.26 7.30
CA GLU A 82 -21.40 15.55 6.63
C GLU A 82 -20.29 15.66 5.58
N ILE A 83 -19.07 15.25 5.95
CA ILE A 83 -17.91 15.17 5.06
C ILE A 83 -18.18 14.18 3.93
N SER A 84 -18.62 12.96 4.24
CA SER A 84 -18.93 11.92 3.25
C SER A 84 -19.98 12.41 2.25
N ASN A 85 -21.06 13.01 2.73
CA ASN A 85 -22.13 13.53 1.88
C ASN A 85 -21.66 14.71 1.02
N TRP A 86 -20.81 15.60 1.55
CA TRP A 86 -20.22 16.68 0.78
C TRP A 86 -19.36 16.18 -0.38
N PHE A 87 -18.48 15.19 -0.12
CA PHE A 87 -17.61 14.62 -1.16
C PHE A 87 -18.41 13.80 -2.18
N ARG A 88 -19.43 13.04 -1.74
CA ARG A 88 -20.31 12.29 -2.65
C ARG A 88 -21.05 13.22 -3.62
N ARG A 89 -21.65 14.30 -3.12
CA ARG A 89 -22.36 15.28 -3.96
C ARG A 89 -21.46 15.97 -4.99
N ARG A 90 -20.19 16.19 -4.66
CA ARG A 90 -19.19 16.81 -5.56
C ARG A 90 -18.40 15.80 -6.38
N GLY A 91 -18.59 14.51 -6.12
CA GLY A 91 -17.83 13.43 -6.75
C GLY A 91 -18.05 13.37 -8.26
N GLU A 92 -19.21 13.81 -8.75
CA GLU A 92 -19.52 13.88 -10.19
C GLU A 92 -18.79 15.04 -10.89
N THR A 93 -18.59 16.16 -10.19
CA THR A 93 -17.89 17.34 -10.70
C THR A 93 -16.37 17.28 -10.51
N ALA A 94 -15.86 16.32 -9.74
CA ALA A 94 -14.42 16.17 -9.51
C ALA A 94 -13.70 15.70 -10.79
N LEU A 95 -12.47 16.19 -11.00
CA LEU A 95 -11.66 15.81 -12.14
C LEU A 95 -11.54 14.28 -12.24
N VAL A 96 -12.05 13.72 -13.32
CA VAL A 96 -12.05 12.26 -13.57
C VAL A 96 -10.62 11.70 -13.52
N VAL A 97 -9.64 12.46 -14.02
CA VAL A 97 -8.22 12.07 -13.99
C VAL A 97 -7.73 11.87 -12.55
N LEU A 98 -8.04 12.78 -11.63
CA LEU A 98 -7.61 12.68 -10.24
C LEU A 98 -8.29 11.52 -9.52
N LYS A 99 -9.59 11.29 -9.77
CA LYS A 99 -10.32 10.15 -9.22
C LYS A 99 -9.71 8.82 -9.68
N ASN A 100 -9.46 8.70 -10.98
CA ASN A 100 -8.89 7.50 -11.56
C ASN A 100 -7.46 7.26 -11.06
N PHE A 101 -6.65 8.32 -10.97
CA PHE A 101 -5.30 8.22 -10.42
C PHE A 101 -5.33 7.77 -8.95
N GLY A 102 -6.14 8.40 -8.10
CA GLY A 102 -6.24 8.03 -6.69
C GLY A 102 -6.75 6.61 -6.48
N TRP A 103 -7.72 6.18 -7.28
CA TRP A 103 -8.21 4.81 -7.26
C TRP A 103 -7.13 3.81 -7.73
N TYR A 104 -6.50 4.08 -8.86
CA TYR A 104 -5.49 3.20 -9.44
C TYR A 104 -4.24 3.09 -8.55
N TYR A 105 -3.79 4.20 -7.97
CA TYR A 105 -2.61 4.24 -7.10
C TYR A 105 -2.86 3.56 -5.75
N GLY A 106 -4.05 3.77 -5.16
CA GLY A 106 -4.39 3.19 -3.86
C GLY A 106 -4.91 1.75 -3.93
N SER A 107 -5.31 1.25 -5.09
CA SER A 107 -5.89 -0.09 -5.15
C SER A 107 -4.82 -1.14 -4.77
N PRO A 108 -5.15 -2.09 -3.87
CA PRO A 108 -4.18 -3.05 -3.38
C PRO A 108 -3.43 -3.79 -4.49
N GLU A 109 -4.14 -4.18 -5.56
CA GLU A 109 -3.57 -4.95 -6.67
C GLU A 109 -2.50 -4.16 -7.41
N ASN A 110 -2.78 -2.89 -7.73
CA ASN A 110 -1.81 -2.03 -8.42
C ASN A 110 -0.68 -1.62 -7.49
N HIS A 111 -0.99 -1.37 -6.22
CA HIS A 111 -0.02 -1.00 -5.20
C HIS A 111 1.06 -2.08 -5.02
N TYR A 112 0.66 -3.33 -4.83
CA TYR A 112 1.60 -4.44 -4.72
C TYR A 112 2.36 -4.69 -6.04
N MET A 113 1.72 -4.48 -7.18
CA MET A 113 2.38 -4.57 -8.49
C MET A 113 3.48 -3.51 -8.64
N ILE A 114 3.22 -2.25 -8.23
CA ILE A 114 4.23 -1.17 -8.26
C ILE A 114 5.40 -1.54 -7.35
N ASN A 115 5.14 -1.94 -6.09
CA ASN A 115 6.18 -2.30 -5.14
C ASN A 115 7.06 -3.46 -5.65
N ALA A 116 6.43 -4.50 -6.21
CA ALA A 116 7.13 -5.61 -6.84
C ALA A 116 7.93 -5.15 -8.07
N GLY A 117 7.40 -4.22 -8.87
CA GLY A 117 8.09 -3.63 -10.02
C GLY A 117 9.39 -2.93 -9.62
N PHE A 118 9.37 -2.09 -8.58
CA PHE A 118 10.58 -1.45 -8.03
C PHE A 118 11.60 -2.50 -7.59
N TYR A 119 11.17 -3.50 -6.82
CA TYR A 119 12.06 -4.56 -6.35
C TYR A 119 12.69 -5.35 -7.49
N LEU A 120 11.86 -5.87 -8.41
CA LEU A 120 12.31 -6.67 -9.54
C LEU A 120 13.22 -5.87 -10.47
N TYR A 121 12.91 -4.60 -10.71
CA TYR A 121 13.79 -3.73 -11.48
C TYR A 121 15.15 -3.58 -10.81
N GLY A 122 15.20 -3.21 -9.54
CA GLY A 122 16.46 -3.08 -8.80
C GLY A 122 17.25 -4.39 -8.76
N PHE A 123 16.54 -5.52 -8.61
CA PHE A 123 17.13 -6.85 -8.60
C PHE A 123 17.74 -7.26 -9.95
N PHE A 124 16.97 -7.15 -11.04
CA PHE A 124 17.42 -7.59 -12.36
C PHE A 124 18.46 -6.66 -12.99
N PHE A 125 18.32 -5.34 -12.76
CA PHE A 125 19.25 -4.34 -13.27
C PHE A 125 20.39 -4.00 -12.30
N ARG A 126 20.49 -4.74 -11.18
CA ARG A 126 21.55 -4.60 -10.17
C ARG A 126 21.67 -3.18 -9.60
N ASN A 127 20.55 -2.47 -9.50
CA ASN A 127 20.48 -1.18 -8.86
C ASN A 127 20.10 -1.40 -7.38
N GLU A 128 21.09 -1.31 -6.49
CA GLU A 128 20.89 -1.57 -5.06
C GLU A 128 19.95 -0.57 -4.40
N GLU A 129 20.01 0.71 -4.78
CA GLU A 129 19.14 1.75 -4.23
C GLU A 129 17.68 1.47 -4.57
N VAL A 130 17.40 1.14 -5.84
CA VAL A 130 16.03 0.81 -6.29
C VAL A 130 15.55 -0.52 -5.70
N ARG A 131 16.45 -1.49 -5.53
CA ARG A 131 16.13 -2.77 -4.88
C ARG A 131 15.73 -2.56 -3.42
N LYS A 132 16.54 -1.80 -2.66
CA LYS A 132 16.27 -1.48 -1.26
C LYS A 132 14.99 -0.67 -1.10
N ALA A 133 14.74 0.29 -2.00
CA ALA A 133 13.47 1.01 -2.08
C ALA A 133 12.29 0.04 -2.26
N GLY A 134 12.39 -0.90 -3.20
CA GLY A 134 11.40 -1.95 -3.41
C GLY A 134 11.19 -2.84 -2.16
N THR A 135 12.28 -3.25 -1.51
CA THR A 135 12.23 -4.01 -0.25
C THR A 135 11.51 -3.24 0.86
N LEU A 136 11.82 -1.94 1.03
CA LEU A 136 11.16 -1.07 2.01
C LEU A 136 9.67 -0.89 1.69
N LEU A 137 9.32 -0.70 0.43
CA LEU A 137 7.93 -0.58 -0.04
C LEU A 137 7.12 -1.85 0.27
N ILE A 138 7.67 -3.02 -0.05
CA ILE A 138 7.06 -4.32 0.24
C ILE A 138 6.88 -4.49 1.75
N THR A 139 7.94 -4.28 2.52
CA THR A 139 7.93 -4.39 4.00
C THR A 139 6.84 -3.52 4.62
N SER A 140 6.81 -2.25 4.23
CA SER A 140 5.88 -1.26 4.78
C SER A 140 4.44 -1.59 4.41
N SER A 141 4.20 -1.99 3.16
CA SER A 141 2.85 -2.30 2.67
C SER A 141 2.28 -3.57 3.28
N LEU A 142 3.12 -4.60 3.47
CA LEU A 142 2.71 -5.83 4.15
C LEU A 142 2.40 -5.56 5.63
N ALA A 143 3.25 -4.80 6.32
CA ALA A 143 3.02 -4.44 7.72
C ALA A 143 1.71 -3.64 7.88
N ALA A 144 1.50 -2.61 7.05
CA ALA A 144 0.31 -1.78 7.05
C ALA A 144 -0.95 -2.56 6.64
N GLY A 145 -0.87 -3.40 5.61
CA GLY A 145 -1.98 -4.21 5.10
C GLY A 145 -2.47 -5.24 6.12
N LEU A 146 -1.55 -5.88 6.85
CA LEU A 146 -1.90 -6.79 7.93
C LEU A 146 -2.58 -6.04 9.08
N LEU A 147 -2.03 -4.90 9.50
CA LEU A 147 -2.62 -4.06 10.56
C LEU A 147 -4.02 -3.60 10.17
N GLN A 148 -4.20 -3.13 8.93
CA GLN A 148 -5.48 -2.71 8.39
C GLN A 148 -6.50 -3.87 8.39
N THR A 149 -6.07 -5.07 8.04
CA THR A 149 -6.95 -6.26 8.04
C THR A 149 -7.43 -6.59 9.45
N ILE A 150 -6.52 -6.60 10.43
CA ILE A 150 -6.85 -6.80 11.84
C ILE A 150 -7.84 -5.73 12.31
N LEU A 151 -7.54 -4.45 12.03
CA LEU A 151 -8.40 -3.33 12.45
C LEU A 151 -9.78 -3.38 11.80
N LYS A 152 -9.89 -3.77 10.53
CA LYS A 152 -11.20 -3.94 9.86
C LYS A 152 -12.04 -5.02 10.51
N ILE A 153 -11.43 -6.13 10.89
CA ILE A 153 -12.13 -7.24 11.56
C ILE A 153 -12.57 -6.81 12.96
N ILE A 154 -11.69 -6.17 13.73
CA ILE A 154 -11.99 -5.74 15.11
C ILE A 154 -13.08 -4.66 15.12
N THR A 155 -12.97 -3.67 14.25
CA THR A 155 -13.92 -2.55 14.25
C THR A 155 -15.23 -2.93 13.56
N GLY A 156 -15.17 -3.61 12.42
CA GLY A 156 -16.35 -3.99 11.65
C GLY A 156 -17.23 -2.80 11.27
N ARG A 157 -16.66 -1.62 10.99
CA ARG A 157 -17.43 -0.40 10.72
C ARG A 157 -18.16 -0.46 9.37
N ALA A 158 -19.47 -0.22 9.36
CA ALA A 158 -20.29 -0.13 8.15
C ALA A 158 -19.77 0.94 7.16
N ARG A 159 -19.82 0.64 5.87
CA ARG A 159 -19.53 1.62 4.81
C ARG A 159 -20.68 2.64 4.70
N PRO A 160 -20.39 3.90 4.31
CA PRO A 160 -21.43 4.93 4.14
C PRO A 160 -22.57 4.51 3.20
N LEU A 161 -22.27 3.68 2.19
CA LEU A 161 -23.23 3.19 1.20
C LEU A 161 -24.28 2.22 1.77
N ARG A 162 -24.11 1.72 3.01
CA ARG A 162 -25.14 0.91 3.69
C ARG A 162 -26.27 1.75 4.28
N GLU A 163 -26.07 3.06 4.42
CA GLU A 163 -27.05 3.99 5.01
C GLU A 163 -27.51 3.64 6.44
N GLU A 164 -26.66 2.91 7.19
CA GLU A 164 -26.90 2.53 8.60
C GLU A 164 -26.39 3.58 9.61
N GLY A 165 -25.83 4.69 9.12
CA GLY A 165 -25.21 5.74 9.93
C GLY A 165 -23.78 5.42 10.39
N LYS A 166 -23.07 6.46 10.88
CA LYS A 166 -21.65 6.38 11.24
C LYS A 166 -21.35 5.47 12.44
N PHE A 167 -22.35 5.22 13.30
CA PHE A 167 -22.24 4.40 14.51
C PHE A 167 -22.56 2.91 14.30
N SER A 168 -22.74 2.45 13.05
CA SER A 168 -22.94 1.03 12.76
C SER A 168 -21.60 0.27 12.74
N PHE A 169 -21.46 -0.66 13.69
CA PHE A 169 -20.30 -1.53 13.85
C PHE A 169 -20.75 -2.98 14.03
N LYS A 170 -20.07 -3.91 13.35
CA LYS A 170 -20.29 -5.35 13.43
C LYS A 170 -18.95 -6.08 13.51
N PRO A 171 -18.27 -6.04 14.67
CA PRO A 171 -16.99 -6.72 14.88
C PRO A 171 -17.04 -8.20 14.46
N GLY A 172 -16.00 -8.68 13.79
CA GLY A 172 -15.92 -10.06 13.30
C GLY A 172 -16.79 -10.37 12.07
N SER A 173 -17.52 -9.39 11.54
CA SER A 173 -18.27 -9.54 10.29
C SER A 173 -17.34 -9.94 9.15
N ARG A 174 -17.78 -10.90 8.32
CA ARG A 174 -17.08 -11.29 7.08
C ARG A 174 -17.58 -10.53 5.86
N GLU A 175 -18.55 -9.63 6.06
CA GLU A 175 -19.13 -8.84 4.98
C GLU A 175 -18.22 -7.65 4.65
N ASN A 176 -17.80 -7.53 3.39
CA ASN A 176 -16.99 -6.39 2.91
C ASN A 176 -17.67 -5.02 3.12
N SER A 177 -19.00 -5.03 3.27
CA SER A 177 -19.82 -3.86 3.56
C SER A 177 -19.57 -3.27 4.97
N TYR A 178 -18.95 -4.05 5.88
CA TYR A 178 -18.52 -3.64 7.22
C TYR A 178 -17.00 -3.42 7.34
N TYR A 179 -16.29 -3.35 6.21
CA TYR A 179 -14.85 -3.13 6.15
C TYR A 179 -14.51 -1.72 5.66
N SER A 180 -15.08 -0.70 6.31
CA SER A 180 -14.84 0.71 5.96
C SER A 180 -13.63 1.34 6.65
N PHE A 181 -13.29 0.89 7.86
CA PHE A 181 -12.25 1.52 8.69
C PHE A 181 -11.14 0.52 9.08
N PRO A 182 -9.86 0.89 8.91
CA PRO A 182 -9.36 2.02 8.11
C PRO A 182 -9.47 1.76 6.60
N SER A 183 -9.40 2.82 5.79
CA SER A 183 -9.42 2.74 4.32
C SER A 183 -8.19 2.02 3.77
N GLY A 184 -8.40 1.05 2.90
CA GLY A 184 -7.29 0.32 2.28
C GLY A 184 -6.55 1.10 1.20
N HIS A 185 -7.27 1.91 0.41
CA HIS A 185 -6.63 2.76 -0.57
C HIS A 185 -5.76 3.82 0.12
N SER A 186 -6.29 4.43 1.17
CA SER A 186 -5.58 5.49 1.89
C SER A 186 -4.35 4.96 2.61
N ILE A 187 -4.46 3.86 3.38
CA ILE A 187 -3.31 3.36 4.15
C ILE A 187 -2.17 2.97 3.22
N LEU A 188 -2.45 2.28 2.10
CA LEU A 188 -1.44 1.89 1.14
C LEU A 188 -0.82 3.12 0.46
N SER A 189 -1.62 4.04 -0.08
CA SER A 189 -1.11 5.25 -0.72
C SER A 189 -0.19 6.07 0.18
N PHE A 190 -0.59 6.32 1.44
CA PHE A 190 0.23 7.09 2.38
C PHE A 190 1.49 6.33 2.80
N THR A 191 1.39 5.01 3.00
CA THR A 191 2.56 4.17 3.32
C THR A 191 3.61 4.20 2.21
N THR A 192 3.21 4.06 0.93
CA THR A 192 4.18 4.15 -0.17
C THR A 192 4.75 5.55 -0.33
N ALA A 193 3.90 6.60 -0.27
CA ALA A 193 4.40 7.97 -0.35
C ALA A 193 5.44 8.26 0.74
N TYR A 194 5.17 7.82 1.98
CA TYR A 194 6.10 7.98 3.09
C TYR A 194 7.39 7.16 2.92
N ALA A 195 7.28 5.90 2.49
CA ALA A 195 8.44 5.03 2.25
C ALA A 195 9.34 5.59 1.13
N LEU A 196 8.77 6.06 0.02
CA LEU A 196 9.51 6.71 -1.05
C LEU A 196 10.17 8.00 -0.58
N ALA A 197 9.44 8.86 0.14
CA ALA A 197 9.99 10.10 0.68
C ALA A 197 11.16 9.83 1.64
N THR A 198 11.07 8.75 2.43
CA THR A 198 12.15 8.31 3.33
C THR A 198 13.34 7.82 2.53
N GLN A 199 13.13 7.01 1.50
CA GLN A 199 14.20 6.51 0.63
C GLN A 199 14.95 7.66 -0.07
N VAL A 200 14.22 8.67 -0.57
CA VAL A 200 14.85 9.82 -1.24
C VAL A 200 15.67 10.66 -0.26
N ARG A 201 15.19 10.83 0.97
CA ARG A 201 15.93 11.57 2.01
C ARG A 201 17.14 10.80 2.54
N GLN A 202 17.05 9.48 2.57
CA GLN A 202 18.07 8.58 3.13
C GLN A 202 18.26 7.39 2.19
N PRO A 203 18.99 7.56 1.06
CA PRO A 203 19.14 6.52 0.03
C PRO A 203 19.91 5.25 0.47
N ALA A 204 20.30 5.16 1.74
CA ALA A 204 21.22 4.14 2.26
C ALA A 204 20.63 3.14 3.29
N LEU A 205 19.35 3.28 3.69
CA LEU A 205 18.66 2.22 4.46
C LEU A 205 18.47 0.97 3.59
#